data_AF-A0A1W9V111-F1
#
_entry.id   AF-A0A1W9V111-F1
#
_cell.length_a   1.000
_cell.length_b   1.000
_cell.length_c   1.000
_cell.angle_alpha   90.00
_cell.angle_beta   90.00
_cell.angle_gamma   90.00
#
_symmetry.space_group_name_H-M   'P 1'
#
loop_
_entity.id
_entity.type
_entity.pdbx_description
1 polymer ?
#
loop_
_entity_poly.entity_id
_entity_poly.type
_entity_poly.pdbx_seq_one_letter_code
_entity_poly.pdbx_strand_id
1 'polypeptide(L)'
;MAKTNSKPSKFLAYLVVFLGGLLLLSGLIASAGYLGLPLIADDFISDYILGIQIGEMATMFWGLIGGGLALFHGLRSIANKPSSPLRLPRFYFFYILFALVLGLGSALLNSTFPAEYLFPPIFLLGAALPIFAVLAWVFRRLGFPISWRQGALTFVSGNTLSITVTILLGSILPYIFYLLIDPLWYLGEDILYSLAPGASGFFEGIFYSPLLIFFLLYIALQAPFPEEFAKALGPRLMRSRIQNERQAFALGLASGAGFAIIENMLYQGVIANWGGWTWGGITALRGIGAVGHSLWTGIIALAIYRERTRASGWFGRLLRAYLTSVGLHTLWNGGYMALFYMLGLE
;
A
#
# COMPACT_ATOMS: atom_id res chain seq x y z
N MET A 1 27.21 -0.48 -24.31
CA MET A 1 26.65 0.63 -23.49
C MET A 1 27.33 0.63 -22.12
N ALA A 2 27.88 1.76 -21.73
CA ALA A 2 28.83 1.90 -20.61
C ALA A 2 28.29 1.41 -19.25
N LYS A 3 29.07 0.57 -18.57
CA LYS A 3 28.94 0.31 -17.13
C LYS A 3 29.26 1.62 -16.40
N THR A 4 28.24 2.41 -16.06
CA THR A 4 28.41 3.48 -15.08
C THR A 4 28.52 2.85 -13.69
N ASN A 5 29.75 2.47 -13.32
CA ASN A 5 30.15 2.19 -11.94
C ASN A 5 30.17 3.50 -11.14
N SER A 6 29.09 4.29 -11.17
CA SER A 6 28.99 5.48 -10.33
C SER A 6 28.82 5.01 -8.88
N LYS A 7 29.85 5.28 -8.07
CA LYS A 7 29.77 5.11 -6.62
C LYS A 7 28.46 5.74 -6.13
N PRO A 8 27.73 5.11 -5.20
CA PRO A 8 26.53 5.70 -4.66
C PRO A 8 26.82 7.12 -4.17
N SER A 9 25.99 8.08 -4.61
CA SER A 9 26.06 9.45 -4.13
C SER A 9 26.00 9.38 -2.61
N LYS A 10 27.10 9.77 -1.95
CA LYS A 10 27.18 9.76 -0.49
C LYS A 10 26.03 10.57 0.11
N PHE A 11 25.63 11.65 -0.57
CA PHE A 11 24.47 12.46 -0.21
C PHE A 11 23.17 11.64 -0.11
N LEU A 12 22.83 10.83 -1.11
CA LEU A 12 21.63 9.98 -1.07
C LEU A 12 21.70 8.96 0.06
N ALA A 13 22.88 8.41 0.34
CA ALA A 13 23.05 7.48 1.45
C ALA A 13 22.86 8.16 2.81
N TYR A 14 23.39 9.37 3.00
CA TYR A 14 23.15 10.17 4.20
C TYR A 14 21.68 10.56 4.37
N LEU A 15 21.01 10.97 3.28
CA LEU A 15 19.60 11.28 3.31
C LEU A 15 18.75 10.06 3.73
N VAL A 16 19.06 8.87 3.18
CA VAL A 16 18.39 7.62 3.57
C VAL A 16 18.63 7.27 5.04
N VAL A 17 19.85 7.49 5.56
CA VAL A 17 20.15 7.29 7.00
C VAL A 17 19.37 8.27 7.86
N PHE A 18 19.35 9.56 7.49
CA PHE A 18 18.64 10.59 8.24
C PHE A 18 17.13 10.30 8.29
N LEU A 19 16.50 10.08 7.13
CA LEU A 19 15.08 9.75 7.04
C LEU A 19 14.78 8.42 7.75
N GLY A 20 15.64 7.41 7.59
CA GLY A 20 15.52 6.14 8.30
C GLY A 20 15.59 6.31 9.83
N GLY A 21 16.42 7.23 10.31
CA GLY A 21 16.53 7.59 11.73
C GLY A 21 15.25 8.24 12.26
N LEU A 22 14.69 9.18 11.52
CA LEU A 22 13.41 9.82 11.87
C LEU A 22 12.26 8.80 11.88
N LEU A 23 12.21 7.90 10.88
CA LEU A 23 11.23 6.83 10.83
C LEU A 23 11.39 5.84 12.00
N LEU A 24 12.62 5.43 12.31
CA LEU A 24 12.87 4.54 13.44
C LEU A 24 12.42 5.20 14.75
N LEU A 25 12.73 6.48 14.94
CA LEU A 25 12.31 7.23 16.11
C LEU A 25 10.78 7.32 16.20
N SER A 26 10.08 7.62 15.09
CA SER A 26 8.61 7.66 15.10
C SER A 26 8.00 6.30 15.42
N GLY A 27 8.59 5.20 14.91
CA GLY A 27 8.18 3.84 15.25
C GLY A 27 8.39 3.50 16.73
N LEU A 28 9.50 3.93 17.32
CA LEU A 28 9.78 3.75 18.75
C LEU A 28 8.80 4.55 19.62
N ILE A 29 8.52 5.80 19.25
CA ILE A 29 7.54 6.66 19.95
C ILE A 29 6.15 6.04 19.85
N ALA A 30 5.73 5.61 18.66
CA ALA A 30 4.44 4.93 18.47
C ALA A 30 4.37 3.63 19.28
N SER A 31 5.46 2.87 19.38
CA SER A 31 5.50 1.64 20.20
C SER A 31 5.37 1.94 21.68
N ALA A 32 6.05 2.99 22.16
CA ALA A 32 5.95 3.42 23.55
C ALA A 32 4.54 3.95 23.88
N GLY A 33 3.94 4.73 22.96
CA GLY A 33 2.56 5.20 23.08
C GLY A 33 1.57 4.05 23.12
N TYR A 34 1.68 3.12 22.16
CA TYR A 34 0.83 1.95 22.06
C TYR A 34 0.88 1.08 23.32
N LEU A 35 2.07 0.74 23.80
CA LEU A 35 2.26 -0.11 24.99
C LEU A 35 1.95 0.64 26.30
N GLY A 36 2.11 1.96 26.31
CA GLY A 36 1.80 2.81 27.46
C GLY A 36 0.32 3.10 27.62
N LEU A 37 -0.45 3.16 26.52
CA LEU A 37 -1.88 3.47 26.49
C LEU A 37 -2.70 2.58 27.43
N PRO A 38 -2.58 1.24 27.41
CA PRO A 38 -3.29 0.36 28.34
C PRO A 38 -2.95 0.58 29.82
N LEU A 39 -1.81 1.20 30.14
CA LEU A 39 -1.41 1.47 31.54
C LEU A 39 -2.01 2.77 32.09
N ILE A 40 -2.51 3.64 31.22
CA ILE A 40 -3.03 4.98 31.58
C ILE A 40 -4.50 5.17 31.20
N ALA A 41 -5.06 4.24 30.43
CA ALA A 41 -6.44 4.24 29.98
C ALA A 41 -7.34 3.60 31.05
N ASP A 42 -8.31 4.35 31.58
CA ASP A 42 -9.41 3.79 32.38
C ASP A 42 -10.27 2.82 31.52
N ASP A 43 -11.01 1.92 32.18
CA ASP A 43 -11.82 0.84 31.55
C ASP A 43 -12.67 1.31 30.34
N PHE A 44 -13.11 2.57 30.33
CA PHE A 44 -13.94 3.17 29.27
C PHE A 44 -13.23 3.31 27.91
N ILE A 45 -11.91 3.41 27.89
CA ILE A 45 -11.13 3.54 26.63
C ILE A 45 -10.87 2.16 26.02
N SER A 46 -10.84 1.09 26.83
CA SER A 46 -10.42 -0.27 26.44
C SER A 46 -11.17 -0.85 25.23
N ASP A 47 -12.48 -0.63 25.15
CA ASP A 47 -13.33 -1.13 24.07
C ASP A 47 -13.08 -0.44 22.70
N TYR A 48 -12.42 0.73 22.70
CA TYR A 48 -12.13 1.51 21.48
C TYR A 48 -10.64 1.53 21.10
N ILE A 49 -9.78 0.91 21.91
CA ILE A 49 -8.32 0.91 21.77
C ILE A 49 -7.89 0.40 20.38
N LEU A 50 -8.43 -0.72 19.92
CA LEU A 50 -8.01 -1.33 18.65
C LEU A 50 -8.32 -0.45 17.41
N GLY A 51 -9.42 0.31 17.45
CA GLY A 51 -9.84 1.19 16.37
C GLY A 51 -9.08 2.51 16.32
N ILE A 52 -8.76 3.09 17.48
CA ILE A 52 -8.02 4.36 17.58
C ILE A 52 -6.54 4.15 17.23
N GLN A 53 -6.01 2.95 17.47
CA GLN A 53 -4.57 2.65 17.33
C GLN A 53 -4.14 2.16 15.93
N ILE A 54 -5.01 2.16 14.92
CA ILE A 54 -4.66 1.69 13.56
C ILE A 54 -3.49 2.50 12.98
N GLY A 55 -3.56 3.82 13.12
CA GLY A 55 -2.49 4.72 12.70
C GLY A 55 -1.21 4.48 13.49
N GLU A 56 -1.30 4.15 14.78
CA GLU A 56 -0.15 3.82 15.62
C GLU A 56 0.47 2.48 15.22
N MET A 57 -0.32 1.44 14.94
CA MET A 57 0.15 0.14 14.48
C MET A 57 0.85 0.23 13.13
N ALA A 58 0.26 0.96 12.17
CA ALA A 58 0.93 1.29 10.92
C ALA A 58 2.23 2.07 11.19
N THR A 59 2.21 2.98 12.19
CA THR A 59 3.36 3.79 12.56
C THR A 59 4.50 3.00 13.21
N MET A 60 4.18 2.01 14.03
CA MET A 60 5.14 1.05 14.56
C MET A 60 5.79 0.27 13.41
N PHE A 61 4.98 -0.23 12.47
CA PHE A 61 5.49 -1.06 11.38
C PHE A 61 6.43 -0.31 10.43
N TRP A 62 5.97 0.76 9.77
CA TRP A 62 6.82 1.49 8.83
C TRP A 62 8.01 2.17 9.53
N GLY A 63 7.87 2.54 10.81
CA GLY A 63 8.91 3.19 11.58
C GLY A 63 10.00 2.21 11.97
N LEU A 64 9.65 1.12 12.64
CA LEU A 64 10.61 0.12 13.09
C LEU A 64 11.22 -0.66 11.92
N ILE A 65 10.37 -1.22 11.04
CA ILE A 65 10.85 -2.05 9.93
C ILE A 65 11.37 -1.16 8.80
N GLY A 66 10.62 -0.15 8.38
CA GLY A 66 11.05 0.74 7.30
C GLY A 66 12.25 1.60 7.68
N GLY A 67 12.20 2.24 8.85
CA GLY A 67 13.32 3.01 9.40
C GLY A 67 14.56 2.15 9.66
N GLY A 68 14.38 0.95 10.25
CA GLY A 68 15.48 0.00 10.48
C GLY A 68 16.15 -0.46 9.19
N LEU A 69 15.37 -0.83 8.15
CA LEU A 69 15.91 -1.22 6.85
C LEU A 69 16.62 -0.06 6.15
N ALA A 70 16.05 1.16 6.20
CA ALA A 70 16.66 2.36 5.62
C ALA A 70 17.99 2.68 6.28
N LEU A 71 18.04 2.71 7.62
CA LEU A 71 19.26 2.92 8.40
C LEU A 71 20.32 1.88 8.08
N PHE A 72 19.96 0.59 8.18
CA PHE A 72 20.89 -0.51 7.95
C PHE A 72 21.52 -0.44 6.55
N HIS A 73 20.69 -0.26 5.52
CA HIS A 73 21.18 -0.22 4.14
C HIS A 73 21.88 1.10 3.79
N GLY A 74 21.46 2.21 4.37
CA GLY A 74 22.10 3.53 4.25
C GLY A 74 23.50 3.53 4.85
N LEU A 75 23.66 3.08 6.09
CA LEU A 75 24.95 2.96 6.78
C LEU A 75 25.90 2.01 6.04
N ARG A 76 25.40 0.84 5.59
CA ARG A 76 26.19 -0.07 4.77
C ARG A 76 26.60 0.52 3.42
N SER A 77 25.77 1.39 2.84
CA SER A 77 26.11 2.10 1.60
C SER A 77 27.21 3.13 1.83
N ILE A 78 27.16 3.89 2.94
CA ILE A 78 28.22 4.84 3.34
C ILE A 78 29.54 4.10 3.57
N ALA A 79 29.49 2.95 4.24
CA ALA A 79 30.64 2.08 4.48
C ALA A 79 31.11 1.29 3.23
N ASN A 80 30.55 1.55 2.04
CA ASN A 80 30.83 0.84 0.79
C ASN A 80 30.72 -0.69 0.87
N LYS A 81 29.93 -1.22 1.81
CA LYS A 81 29.73 -2.67 1.95
C LYS A 81 28.83 -3.17 0.80
N PRO A 82 29.15 -4.30 0.15
CA PRO A 82 28.27 -4.88 -0.87
C PRO A 82 26.96 -5.38 -0.25
N SER A 83 25.94 -5.52 -1.10
CA SER A 83 24.65 -6.15 -0.76
C SER A 83 24.57 -7.52 -1.39
N SER A 84 24.09 -8.51 -0.64
CA SER A 84 23.78 -9.84 -1.15
C SER A 84 22.52 -9.81 -2.05
N PRO A 85 22.30 -10.84 -2.89
CA PRO A 85 21.03 -11.07 -3.58
C PRO A 85 19.87 -11.22 -2.59
N LEU A 86 18.70 -10.69 -2.92
CA LEU A 86 17.49 -10.89 -2.13
C LEU A 86 16.93 -12.28 -2.39
N ARG A 87 17.02 -13.18 -1.41
CA ARG A 87 16.44 -14.53 -1.48
C ARG A 87 15.37 -14.65 -0.41
N LEU A 88 14.14 -14.90 -0.84
CA LEU A 88 13.02 -15.19 0.05
C LEU A 88 12.85 -16.71 0.24
N PRO A 89 12.24 -17.16 1.35
CA PRO A 89 11.73 -18.52 1.51
C PRO A 89 10.83 -18.97 0.36
N ARG A 90 10.40 -20.24 0.36
CA ARG A 90 9.42 -20.70 -0.64
C ARG A 90 8.06 -20.10 -0.32
N PHE A 91 7.27 -19.77 -1.36
CA PHE A 91 6.01 -19.02 -1.20
C PHE A 91 5.01 -19.71 -0.25
N TYR A 92 4.95 -21.05 -0.25
CA TYR A 92 4.05 -21.80 0.62
C TYR A 92 4.32 -21.59 2.12
N PHE A 93 5.56 -21.25 2.51
CA PHE A 93 5.89 -20.93 3.89
C PHE A 93 5.07 -19.74 4.40
N PHE A 94 4.92 -18.72 3.55
CA PHE A 94 4.14 -17.52 3.87
C PHE A 94 2.64 -17.82 3.94
N TYR A 95 2.10 -18.66 3.06
CA TYR A 95 0.68 -19.05 3.12
C TYR A 95 0.35 -19.92 4.33
N ILE A 96 1.23 -20.85 4.71
CA ILE A 96 1.06 -21.65 5.93
C ILE A 96 1.06 -20.73 7.14
N LEU A 97 2.05 -19.83 7.24
CA LEU A 97 2.12 -18.88 8.33
C LEU A 97 0.92 -17.92 8.34
N PHE A 98 0.43 -17.52 7.16
CA PHE A 98 -0.76 -16.69 7.03
C PHE A 98 -2.01 -17.38 7.57
N ALA A 99 -2.23 -18.65 7.22
CA ALA A 99 -3.35 -19.44 7.74
C ALA A 99 -3.28 -19.57 9.28
N LEU A 100 -2.09 -19.78 9.83
CA LEU A 100 -1.87 -19.80 11.29
C LEU A 100 -2.18 -18.44 11.92
N VAL A 101 -1.74 -17.35 11.31
CA VAL A 101 -1.98 -15.98 11.79
C VAL A 101 -3.47 -15.63 11.76
N LEU A 102 -4.19 -16.02 10.71
CA LEU A 102 -5.65 -15.85 10.64
C LEU A 102 -6.34 -16.64 11.77
N GLY A 103 -6.00 -17.92 11.93
CA GLY A 103 -6.59 -18.76 12.98
C GLY A 103 -6.32 -18.23 14.39
N LEU A 104 -5.07 -17.86 14.67
CA LEU A 104 -4.65 -17.31 15.97
C LEU A 104 -5.29 -15.94 16.24
N GLY A 105 -5.34 -15.05 15.24
CA GLY A 105 -5.96 -13.73 15.41
C GLY A 105 -7.46 -13.82 15.62
N SER A 106 -8.16 -14.64 14.84
CA SER A 106 -9.58 -14.89 15.05
C SER A 106 -9.85 -15.54 16.40
N ALA A 107 -9.04 -16.50 16.83
CA ALA A 107 -9.19 -17.11 18.16
C ALA A 107 -8.95 -16.10 19.29
N LEU A 108 -7.89 -15.29 19.19
CA LEU A 108 -7.56 -14.25 20.18
C LEU A 108 -8.69 -13.22 20.32
N LEU A 109 -9.19 -12.69 19.20
CA LEU A 109 -10.28 -11.70 19.18
C LEU A 109 -11.64 -12.26 19.63
N ASN A 110 -11.82 -13.59 19.63
CA ASN A 110 -13.03 -14.24 20.16
C ASN A 110 -12.82 -14.81 21.58
N SER A 111 -11.72 -14.45 22.25
CA SER A 111 -11.38 -14.94 23.59
C SER A 111 -11.42 -13.81 24.61
N THR A 112 -11.32 -14.15 25.90
CA THR A 112 -11.17 -13.19 27.00
C THR A 112 -9.71 -12.81 27.28
N PHE A 113 -8.76 -13.25 26.44
CA PHE A 113 -7.37 -12.86 26.58
C PHE A 113 -7.18 -11.38 26.19
N PRO A 114 -6.22 -10.67 26.80
CA PRO A 114 -5.98 -9.26 26.51
C PRO A 114 -5.40 -9.11 25.10
N ALA A 115 -6.28 -8.89 24.13
CA ALA A 115 -5.96 -8.81 22.71
C ALA A 115 -5.10 -7.59 22.40
N GLU A 116 -5.21 -6.51 23.18
CA GLU A 116 -4.45 -5.27 23.00
C GLU A 116 -2.93 -5.48 22.98
N TYR A 117 -2.37 -6.49 23.67
CA TYR A 117 -0.93 -6.73 23.65
C TYR A 117 -0.48 -7.73 22.58
N LEU A 118 -1.31 -8.72 22.28
CA LEU A 118 -0.94 -9.87 21.44
C LEU A 118 -1.40 -9.72 19.99
N PHE A 119 -2.44 -8.95 19.75
CA PHE A 119 -3.02 -8.77 18.43
C PHE A 119 -2.17 -7.94 17.46
N PRO A 120 -1.46 -6.86 17.86
CA PRO A 120 -0.68 -6.04 16.93
C PRO A 120 0.33 -6.80 16.04
N PRO A 121 1.16 -7.72 16.56
CA PRO A 121 2.03 -8.52 15.70
C PRO A 121 1.24 -9.46 14.79
N ILE A 122 0.12 -10.02 15.23
CA ILE A 122 -0.76 -10.90 14.43
C ILE A 122 -1.39 -10.10 13.30
N PHE A 123 -1.93 -8.93 13.62
CA PHE A 123 -2.51 -7.97 12.69
C PHE A 123 -1.53 -7.60 11.58
N LEU A 124 -0.30 -7.23 11.96
CA LEU A 124 0.75 -6.92 11.01
C LEU A 124 1.07 -8.11 10.09
N LEU A 125 1.24 -9.30 10.67
CA LEU A 125 1.53 -10.49 9.88
C LEU A 125 0.37 -10.84 8.92
N GLY A 126 -0.87 -10.61 9.35
CA GLY A 126 -2.06 -10.78 8.51
C GLY A 126 -2.04 -9.87 7.29
N ALA A 127 -1.67 -8.60 7.48
CA ALA A 127 -1.50 -7.65 6.38
C ALA A 127 -0.35 -8.00 5.43
N ALA A 128 0.75 -8.57 5.95
CA ALA A 128 2.02 -8.70 5.23
C ALA A 128 2.26 -10.03 4.50
N LEU A 129 1.87 -11.16 5.10
CA LEU A 129 2.29 -12.49 4.65
C LEU A 129 1.81 -12.85 3.23
N PRO A 130 0.56 -12.56 2.80
CA PRO A 130 0.10 -12.86 1.45
C PRO A 130 0.96 -12.16 0.38
N ILE A 131 1.34 -10.91 0.64
CA ILE A 131 2.17 -10.11 -0.27
C ILE A 131 3.57 -10.71 -0.36
N PHE A 132 4.18 -11.11 0.77
CA PHE A 132 5.47 -11.78 0.76
C PHE A 132 5.44 -13.15 0.07
N ALA A 133 4.31 -13.89 0.15
CA ALA A 133 4.14 -15.13 -0.60
C ALA A 133 4.29 -14.90 -2.11
N VAL A 134 3.65 -13.86 -2.64
CA VAL A 134 3.75 -13.51 -4.06
C VAL A 134 5.15 -13.01 -4.42
N LEU A 135 5.74 -12.12 -3.64
CA LEU A 135 7.12 -11.68 -3.88
C LEU A 135 8.08 -12.86 -3.93
N ALA A 136 7.94 -13.80 -2.99
CA ALA A 136 8.77 -15.00 -2.93
C ALA A 136 8.60 -15.90 -4.16
N TRP A 137 7.37 -16.04 -4.66
CA TRP A 137 7.08 -16.78 -5.89
C TRP A 137 7.68 -16.08 -7.12
N VAL A 138 7.40 -14.80 -7.30
CA VAL A 138 7.80 -14.05 -8.49
C VAL A 138 9.32 -13.83 -8.54
N PHE A 139 9.95 -13.43 -7.42
CA PHE A 139 11.40 -13.22 -7.40
C PHE A 139 12.16 -14.50 -7.74
N ARG A 140 11.68 -15.66 -7.29
CA ARG A 140 12.24 -16.96 -7.66
C ARG A 140 12.09 -17.23 -9.15
N ARG A 141 10.91 -16.99 -9.73
CA ARG A 141 10.66 -17.15 -11.18
C ARG A 141 11.52 -16.23 -12.04
N LEU A 142 11.84 -15.04 -11.54
CA LEU A 142 12.70 -14.08 -12.22
C LEU A 142 14.20 -14.37 -12.04
N GLY A 143 14.58 -15.32 -11.19
CA GLY A 143 15.98 -15.65 -10.90
C GLY A 143 16.66 -14.69 -9.91
N PHE A 144 15.90 -14.14 -8.97
CA PHE A 144 16.37 -13.19 -7.93
C PHE A 144 17.13 -11.98 -8.51
N PRO A 145 16.50 -11.15 -9.36
CA PRO A 145 17.18 -10.13 -10.16
C PRO A 145 17.61 -8.89 -9.36
N ILE A 146 17.35 -8.85 -8.05
CA ILE A 146 17.62 -7.69 -7.19
C ILE A 146 18.44 -8.07 -5.96
N SER A 147 19.27 -7.13 -5.51
CA SER A 147 19.95 -7.22 -4.23
C SER A 147 19.02 -6.90 -3.07
N TRP A 148 19.37 -7.38 -1.87
CA TRP A 148 18.63 -7.09 -0.64
C TRP A 148 18.45 -5.59 -0.41
N ARG A 149 19.52 -4.79 -0.60
CA ARG A 149 19.45 -3.33 -0.53
C ARG A 149 18.43 -2.74 -1.50
N GLN A 150 18.42 -3.19 -2.75
CA GLN A 150 17.51 -2.65 -3.76
C GLN A 150 16.06 -2.99 -3.42
N GLY A 151 15.78 -4.24 -3.06
CA GLY A 151 14.45 -4.67 -2.65
C GLY A 151 13.97 -3.94 -1.39
N ALA A 152 14.80 -3.89 -0.35
CA ALA A 152 14.47 -3.24 0.92
C ALA A 152 14.23 -1.74 0.75
N LEU A 153 15.12 -0.99 0.11
CA LEU A 153 14.93 0.47 -0.06
C LEU A 153 13.75 0.81 -0.95
N THR A 154 13.45 -0.03 -1.94
CA THR A 154 12.27 0.18 -2.80
C THR A 154 10.97 -0.16 -2.06
N PHE A 155 10.99 -1.24 -1.26
CA PHE A 155 9.91 -1.56 -0.33
C PHE A 155 9.66 -0.45 0.68
N VAL A 156 10.72 0.12 1.28
CA VAL A 156 10.61 1.28 2.16
C VAL A 156 10.08 2.50 1.42
N SER A 157 10.48 2.74 0.17
CA SER A 157 9.88 3.81 -0.61
C SER A 157 8.37 3.62 -0.79
N GLY A 158 7.92 2.39 -1.00
CA GLY A 158 6.50 2.06 -1.12
C GLY A 158 5.72 2.26 0.17
N ASN A 159 6.29 1.85 1.31
CA ASN A 159 5.61 1.99 2.59
C ASN A 159 5.63 3.42 3.16
N THR A 160 6.55 4.30 2.71
CA THR A 160 6.69 5.68 3.22
C THR A 160 6.36 6.72 2.16
N LEU A 161 7.30 7.01 1.26
CA LEU A 161 7.17 8.04 0.24
C LEU A 161 5.86 7.89 -0.55
N SER A 162 5.52 6.66 -0.96
CA SER A 162 4.30 6.44 -1.73
C SER A 162 3.04 6.71 -0.91
N ILE A 163 2.97 6.28 0.36
CA ILE A 163 1.83 6.59 1.23
C ILE A 163 1.72 8.09 1.47
N THR A 164 2.81 8.79 1.77
CA THR A 164 2.80 10.25 1.99
C THR A 164 2.33 11.00 0.73
N VAL A 165 2.86 10.64 -0.44
CA VAL A 165 2.46 11.27 -1.70
C VAL A 165 1.01 10.95 -2.03
N THR A 166 0.56 9.71 -1.80
CA THR A 166 -0.85 9.33 -1.97
C THR A 166 -1.76 10.16 -1.08
N ILE A 167 -1.44 10.33 0.20
CA ILE A 167 -2.28 11.13 1.12
C ILE A 167 -2.33 12.58 0.62
N LEU A 168 -1.18 13.18 0.28
CA LEU A 168 -1.14 14.55 -0.23
C LEU A 168 -1.97 14.72 -1.51
N LEU A 169 -1.75 13.87 -2.51
CA LEU A 169 -2.50 13.93 -3.76
C LEU A 169 -3.98 13.57 -3.56
N GLY A 170 -4.27 12.61 -2.69
CA GLY A 170 -5.61 12.16 -2.34
C GLY A 170 -6.40 13.21 -1.55
N SER A 171 -5.75 14.15 -0.87
CA SER A 171 -6.39 15.32 -0.26
C SER A 171 -6.55 16.49 -1.23
N ILE A 172 -5.62 16.66 -2.17
CA ILE A 172 -5.66 17.77 -3.15
C ILE A 172 -6.63 17.48 -4.29
N LEU A 173 -6.64 16.26 -4.83
CA LEU A 173 -7.46 15.90 -5.99
C LEU A 173 -8.96 16.11 -5.74
N PRO A 174 -9.55 15.71 -4.60
CA PRO A 174 -10.95 15.99 -4.28
C PRO A 174 -11.29 17.46 -4.34
N TYR A 175 -10.39 18.31 -3.83
CA TYR A 175 -10.59 19.75 -3.86
C TYR A 175 -10.53 20.30 -5.29
N ILE A 176 -9.61 19.80 -6.12
CA ILE A 176 -9.57 20.14 -7.55
C ILE A 176 -10.85 19.68 -8.25
N PHE A 177 -11.31 18.45 -8.00
CA PHE A 177 -12.55 17.93 -8.56
C PHE A 177 -13.77 18.74 -8.14
N TYR A 178 -13.85 19.10 -6.85
CA TYR A 178 -14.87 20.00 -6.33
C TYR A 178 -14.85 21.34 -7.09
N LEU A 179 -13.70 22.00 -7.21
CA LEU A 179 -13.57 23.27 -7.95
C LEU A 179 -13.91 23.16 -9.45
N LEU A 180 -13.74 21.98 -10.06
CA LEU A 180 -14.13 21.73 -11.45
C LEU A 180 -15.64 21.50 -11.62
N ILE A 181 -16.29 20.94 -10.61
CA ILE A 181 -17.73 20.64 -10.60
C ILE A 181 -18.55 21.81 -10.05
N ASP A 182 -17.99 22.63 -9.16
CA ASP A 182 -18.67 23.75 -8.51
C ASP A 182 -19.31 24.74 -9.52
N PRO A 183 -18.67 25.10 -10.65
CA PRO A 183 -19.32 25.90 -11.70
C PRO A 183 -20.49 25.21 -12.39
N LEU A 184 -20.68 23.90 -12.20
CA LEU A 184 -21.74 23.06 -12.77
C LEU A 184 -22.82 22.71 -11.75
N TRP A 185 -22.82 23.32 -10.55
CA TRP A 185 -23.75 22.99 -9.46
C TRP A 185 -25.23 23.08 -9.87
N TYR A 186 -25.58 23.97 -10.80
CA TYR A 186 -26.94 24.14 -11.36
C TYR A 186 -27.42 22.92 -12.17
N LEU A 187 -26.50 22.04 -12.59
CA LEU A 187 -26.84 20.74 -13.21
C LEU A 187 -27.10 19.66 -12.14
N GLY A 188 -26.79 19.92 -10.86
CA GLY A 188 -26.65 18.92 -9.80
C GLY A 188 -27.68 18.96 -8.65
N GLU A 189 -28.50 20.01 -8.53
CA GLU A 189 -29.49 20.11 -7.43
C GLU A 189 -30.52 18.97 -7.45
N ASP A 190 -31.01 18.58 -8.63
CA ASP A 190 -31.93 17.44 -8.77
C ASP A 190 -31.28 16.09 -8.47
N ILE A 191 -29.96 15.99 -8.56
CA ILE A 191 -29.18 14.73 -8.44
C ILE A 191 -28.93 14.37 -6.98
N LEU A 192 -28.54 15.33 -6.15
CA LEU A 192 -28.34 15.07 -4.70
C LEU A 192 -29.65 14.64 -4.03
N TYR A 193 -30.79 15.17 -4.50
CA TYR A 193 -32.12 14.78 -4.03
C TYR A 193 -32.56 13.40 -4.54
N SER A 194 -32.19 13.04 -5.79
CA SER A 194 -32.54 11.73 -6.40
C SER A 194 -31.56 10.60 -6.09
N LEU A 195 -30.36 10.90 -5.57
CA LEU A 195 -29.37 9.93 -5.06
C LEU A 195 -29.54 9.61 -3.57
N ALA A 196 -30.52 10.20 -2.89
CA ALA A 196 -30.83 9.85 -1.51
C ALA A 196 -31.26 8.37 -1.43
N PRO A 197 -30.67 7.55 -0.53
CA PRO A 197 -31.06 6.15 -0.37
C PRO A 197 -32.58 6.05 -0.08
N GLY A 198 -33.32 5.40 -0.99
CA GLY A 198 -34.78 5.23 -0.88
C GLY A 198 -35.63 6.21 -1.71
N ALA A 199 -35.04 7.12 -2.48
CA ALA A 199 -35.79 7.97 -3.40
C ALA A 199 -36.42 7.18 -4.57
N SER A 200 -37.68 7.46 -4.90
CA SER A 200 -38.33 6.92 -6.10
C SER A 200 -37.62 7.44 -7.35
N GLY A 201 -37.19 6.53 -8.23
CA GLY A 201 -36.42 6.89 -9.43
C GLY A 201 -34.91 6.92 -9.26
N PHE A 202 -34.35 6.43 -8.13
CA PHE A 202 -32.90 6.32 -7.92
C PHE A 202 -32.15 5.72 -9.12
N PHE A 203 -32.63 4.57 -9.63
CA PHE A 203 -32.02 3.94 -10.81
C PHE A 203 -32.19 4.77 -12.09
N GLU A 204 -33.35 5.43 -12.31
CA GLU A 204 -33.56 6.28 -13.49
C GLU A 204 -32.71 7.56 -13.42
N GLY A 205 -32.69 8.26 -12.29
CA GLY A 205 -31.84 9.44 -12.06
C GLY A 205 -30.34 9.13 -12.21
N ILE A 206 -29.95 7.91 -11.83
CA ILE A 206 -28.60 7.36 -12.09
C ILE A 206 -28.35 7.23 -13.60
N PHE A 207 -29.18 6.49 -14.34
CA PHE A 207 -28.89 6.21 -15.76
C PHE A 207 -29.05 7.41 -16.71
N TYR A 208 -29.84 8.42 -16.33
CA TYR A 208 -30.11 9.59 -17.18
C TYR A 208 -29.25 10.83 -16.89
N SER A 209 -28.39 10.80 -15.86
CA SER A 209 -27.57 11.96 -15.49
C SER A 209 -26.13 11.89 -16.03
N PRO A 210 -25.70 12.84 -16.89
CA PRO A 210 -24.30 12.97 -17.30
C PRO A 210 -23.35 13.18 -16.11
N LEU A 211 -23.82 13.81 -15.03
CA LEU A 211 -23.03 14.06 -13.82
C LEU A 211 -22.79 12.77 -13.01
N LEU A 212 -23.64 11.75 -13.13
CA LEU A 212 -23.34 10.45 -12.51
C LEU A 212 -22.06 9.85 -13.10
N ILE A 213 -21.87 9.93 -14.42
CA ILE A 213 -20.65 9.39 -15.05
C ILE A 213 -19.43 10.10 -14.47
N PHE A 214 -19.48 11.42 -14.27
CA PHE A 214 -18.40 12.17 -13.62
C PHE A 214 -18.19 11.76 -12.16
N PHE A 215 -19.26 11.56 -11.40
CA PHE A 215 -19.20 11.12 -10.00
C PHE A 215 -18.64 9.69 -9.85
N LEU A 216 -19.10 8.75 -10.68
CA LEU A 216 -18.61 7.38 -10.71
C LEU A 216 -17.16 7.32 -11.16
N LEU A 217 -16.77 8.08 -12.19
CA LEU A 217 -15.38 8.21 -12.61
C LEU A 217 -14.52 8.82 -11.50
N TYR A 218 -15.04 9.81 -10.77
CA TYR A 218 -14.35 10.40 -9.63
C TYR A 218 -14.10 9.36 -8.54
N ILE A 219 -15.14 8.70 -8.01
CA ILE A 219 -14.99 7.66 -6.97
C ILE A 219 -14.05 6.55 -7.44
N ALA A 220 -14.20 6.11 -8.69
CA ALA A 220 -13.45 5.00 -9.24
C ALA A 220 -11.96 5.33 -9.47
N LEU A 221 -11.62 6.59 -9.76
CA LEU A 221 -10.24 7.00 -10.10
C LEU A 221 -9.52 7.75 -8.97
N GLN A 222 -10.25 8.35 -8.03
CA GLN A 222 -9.70 9.26 -7.01
C GLN A 222 -8.60 8.61 -6.19
N ALA A 223 -8.78 7.37 -5.74
CA ALA A 223 -7.75 6.64 -4.98
C ALA A 223 -6.73 5.94 -5.89
N PRO A 224 -7.13 5.14 -6.90
CA PRO A 224 -6.17 4.40 -7.72
C PRO A 224 -5.16 5.27 -8.47
N PHE A 225 -5.57 6.46 -8.94
CA PHE A 225 -4.71 7.36 -9.69
C PHE A 225 -3.49 7.86 -8.87
N PRO A 226 -3.67 8.63 -7.78
CA PRO A 226 -2.54 9.11 -6.97
C PRO A 226 -1.69 7.96 -6.42
N GLU A 227 -2.32 6.83 -6.11
CA GLU A 227 -1.63 5.66 -5.60
C GLU A 227 -0.66 5.02 -6.57
N GLU A 228 -1.12 4.69 -7.78
CA GLU A 228 -0.24 4.07 -8.77
C GLU A 228 0.88 5.03 -9.20
N PHE A 229 0.62 6.34 -9.17
CA PHE A 229 1.65 7.36 -9.39
C PHE A 229 2.70 7.33 -8.26
N ALA A 230 2.24 7.37 -7.02
CA ALA A 230 3.10 7.43 -5.84
C ALA A 230 3.94 6.15 -5.68
N LYS A 231 3.35 4.97 -5.90
CA LYS A 231 4.04 3.66 -5.86
C LYS A 231 5.18 3.57 -6.87
N ALA A 232 5.04 4.21 -8.03
CA ALA A 232 6.05 4.20 -9.08
C ALA A 232 7.28 5.09 -8.76
N LEU A 233 7.22 5.97 -7.77
CA LEU A 233 8.31 6.89 -7.41
C LEU A 233 9.56 6.14 -6.93
N GLY A 234 9.42 5.09 -6.12
CA GLY A 234 10.55 4.32 -5.61
C GLY A 234 11.43 3.73 -6.72
N PRO A 235 10.88 2.89 -7.61
CA PRO A 235 11.60 2.39 -8.78
C PRO A 235 12.15 3.51 -9.67
N ARG A 236 11.42 4.63 -9.79
CA ARG A 236 11.82 5.80 -10.58
C ARG A 236 13.04 6.52 -10.00
N LEU A 237 13.20 6.59 -8.68
CA LEU A 237 14.39 7.11 -8.00
C LEU A 237 15.60 6.20 -8.24
N MET A 238 15.36 4.89 -8.34
CA MET A 238 16.40 3.90 -8.62
C MET A 238 16.69 3.70 -10.12
N ARG A 239 16.02 4.43 -11.01
CA ARG A 239 16.04 4.18 -12.47
C ARG A 239 17.43 4.00 -13.06
N SER A 240 18.43 4.74 -12.57
CA SER A 240 19.80 4.75 -13.11
C SER A 240 20.54 3.44 -12.83
N ARG A 241 20.11 2.71 -11.80
CA ARG A 241 20.70 1.45 -11.31
C ARG A 241 20.00 0.20 -11.83
N ILE A 242 18.91 0.38 -12.58
CA ILE A 242 18.17 -0.72 -13.20
C ILE A 242 18.88 -1.14 -14.48
N GLN A 243 19.23 -2.43 -14.58
CA GLN A 243 20.06 -3.01 -15.63
C GLN A 243 19.27 -3.84 -16.65
N ASN A 244 18.10 -4.34 -16.26
CA ASN A 244 17.26 -5.18 -17.11
C ASN A 244 15.79 -5.14 -16.69
N GLU A 245 14.92 -5.66 -17.55
CA GLU A 245 13.47 -5.69 -17.35
C GLU A 245 13.05 -6.47 -16.09
N ARG A 246 13.72 -7.60 -15.81
CA ARG A 246 13.41 -8.43 -14.64
C ARG A 246 13.66 -7.66 -13.34
N GLN A 247 14.75 -6.91 -13.28
CA GLN A 247 15.08 -6.04 -12.16
C GLN A 247 14.11 -4.87 -12.05
N ALA A 248 13.70 -4.26 -13.16
CA ALA A 248 12.71 -3.18 -13.17
C ALA A 248 11.38 -3.65 -12.57
N PHE A 249 10.87 -4.77 -13.08
CA PHE A 249 9.62 -5.38 -12.63
C PHE A 249 9.70 -5.78 -11.16
N ALA A 250 10.80 -6.42 -10.73
CA ALA A 250 11.01 -6.82 -9.33
C ALA A 250 11.09 -5.64 -8.35
N LEU A 251 11.65 -4.50 -8.76
CA LEU A 251 11.64 -3.29 -7.95
C LEU A 251 10.24 -2.69 -7.85
N GLY A 252 9.48 -2.68 -8.96
CA GLY A 252 8.08 -2.27 -8.92
C GLY A 252 7.23 -3.13 -7.98
N LEU A 253 7.38 -4.46 -8.05
CA LEU A 253 6.74 -5.40 -7.13
C LEU A 253 7.09 -5.08 -5.66
N ALA A 254 8.37 -4.83 -5.35
CA ALA A 254 8.78 -4.49 -4.00
C ALA A 254 8.16 -3.16 -3.50
N SER A 255 8.06 -2.15 -4.37
CA SER A 255 7.43 -0.86 -4.04
C SER A 255 5.94 -1.03 -3.77
N GLY A 256 5.22 -1.66 -4.69
CA GLY A 256 3.78 -1.92 -4.53
C GLY A 256 3.49 -2.79 -3.30
N ALA A 257 4.37 -3.74 -2.97
CA ALA A 257 4.27 -4.53 -1.75
C ALA A 257 4.39 -3.68 -0.47
N GLY A 258 5.35 -2.76 -0.42
CA GLY A 258 5.50 -1.87 0.74
C GLY A 258 4.24 -1.02 0.97
N PHE A 259 3.67 -0.49 -0.12
CA PHE A 259 2.42 0.26 -0.06
C PHE A 259 1.25 -0.62 0.40
N ALA A 260 1.09 -1.78 -0.22
CA ALA A 260 -0.04 -2.68 0.01
C ALA A 260 -0.13 -3.19 1.44
N ILE A 261 1.01 -3.37 2.13
CA ILE A 261 1.01 -3.76 3.54
C ILE A 261 0.39 -2.65 4.40
N ILE A 262 0.81 -1.40 4.19
CA ILE A 262 0.28 -0.26 4.95
C ILE A 262 -1.20 -0.08 4.64
N GLU A 263 -1.57 -0.11 3.36
CA GLU A 263 -2.97 0.01 2.96
C GLU A 263 -3.83 -1.10 3.58
N ASN A 264 -3.35 -2.35 3.55
CA ASN A 264 -4.01 -3.46 4.25
C ASN A 264 -4.18 -3.20 5.74
N MET A 265 -3.16 -2.69 6.42
CA MET A 265 -3.27 -2.33 7.83
C MET A 265 -4.32 -1.24 8.06
N LEU A 266 -4.35 -0.20 7.23
CA LEU A 266 -5.34 0.88 7.38
C LEU A 266 -6.78 0.34 7.23
N TYR A 267 -7.05 -0.47 6.20
CA TYR A 267 -8.39 -1.03 5.97
C TYR A 267 -8.76 -2.15 6.95
N GLN A 268 -7.85 -3.08 7.25
CA GLN A 268 -8.11 -4.13 8.23
C GLN A 268 -8.36 -3.54 9.61
N GLY A 269 -7.68 -2.45 9.95
CA GLY A 269 -7.85 -1.77 11.22
C GLY A 269 -9.26 -1.22 11.40
N VAL A 270 -9.80 -0.53 10.39
CA VAL A 270 -11.14 0.06 10.46
C VAL A 270 -12.20 -1.02 10.72
N ILE A 271 -11.98 -2.21 10.18
CA ILE A 271 -12.96 -3.31 10.21
C ILE A 271 -12.66 -4.32 11.34
N ALA A 272 -11.48 -4.31 11.94
CA ALA A 272 -11.13 -5.16 13.08
C ALA A 272 -12.00 -4.90 14.32
N ASN A 273 -12.61 -3.70 14.43
CA ASN A 273 -13.56 -3.36 15.48
C ASN A 273 -14.87 -4.17 15.43
N TRP A 274 -15.07 -4.99 14.39
CA TRP A 274 -16.34 -5.65 14.09
C TRP A 274 -16.32 -7.16 14.46
N GLY A 275 -15.29 -7.62 15.19
CA GLY A 275 -15.18 -8.99 15.72
C GLY A 275 -14.16 -9.89 15.00
N GLY A 276 -13.75 -10.98 15.66
CA GLY A 276 -12.64 -11.83 15.23
C GLY A 276 -12.84 -12.62 13.94
N TRP A 277 -14.06 -13.06 13.64
CA TRP A 277 -14.39 -13.74 12.38
C TRP A 277 -14.45 -12.77 11.20
N THR A 278 -14.98 -11.56 11.44
CA THR A 278 -15.02 -10.45 10.49
C THR A 278 -13.61 -10.04 10.10
N TRP A 279 -12.72 -9.81 11.09
CA TRP A 279 -11.31 -9.51 10.81
C TRP A 279 -10.62 -10.60 9.98
N GLY A 280 -10.81 -11.88 10.34
CA GLY A 280 -10.14 -12.99 9.66
C GLY A 280 -10.57 -13.14 8.20
N GLY A 281 -11.87 -13.10 7.92
CA GLY A 281 -12.42 -13.19 6.57
C GLY A 281 -11.98 -12.02 5.68
N ILE A 282 -11.99 -10.81 6.22
CA ILE A 282 -11.58 -9.60 5.49
C ILE A 282 -10.09 -9.60 5.24
N THR A 283 -9.28 -9.96 6.23
CA THR A 283 -7.82 -10.09 6.08
C THR A 283 -7.50 -11.12 5.00
N ALA A 284 -8.23 -12.23 4.92
CA ALA A 284 -8.10 -13.21 3.84
C ALA A 284 -8.43 -12.62 2.46
N LEU A 285 -9.60 -11.97 2.31
CA LEU A 285 -10.02 -11.36 1.05
C LEU A 285 -9.07 -10.25 0.58
N ARG A 286 -8.64 -9.38 1.50
CA ARG A 286 -7.65 -8.33 1.22
C ARG A 286 -6.28 -8.91 0.89
N GLY A 287 -5.88 -9.98 1.56
CA GLY A 287 -4.63 -10.69 1.28
C GLY A 287 -4.54 -11.16 -0.18
N ILE A 288 -5.64 -11.65 -0.74
CA ILE A 288 -5.74 -12.03 -2.16
C ILE A 288 -5.63 -10.80 -3.06
N GLY A 289 -6.34 -9.72 -2.71
CA GLY A 289 -6.38 -8.49 -3.50
C GLY A 289 -5.09 -7.68 -3.54
N ALA A 290 -4.39 -7.63 -2.41
CA ALA A 290 -3.22 -6.80 -2.22
C ALA A 290 -2.04 -7.20 -3.14
N VAL A 291 -2.10 -8.40 -3.72
CA VAL A 291 -1.22 -8.86 -4.79
C VAL A 291 -1.26 -7.92 -6.00
N GLY A 292 -2.43 -7.34 -6.29
CA GLY A 292 -2.66 -6.40 -7.38
C GLY A 292 -1.70 -5.22 -7.34
N HIS A 293 -1.58 -4.55 -6.20
CA HIS A 293 -0.71 -3.36 -6.06
C HIS A 293 0.74 -3.64 -6.47
N SER A 294 1.26 -4.80 -6.03
CA SER A 294 2.62 -5.21 -6.40
C SER A 294 2.74 -5.35 -7.92
N LEU A 295 1.78 -6.06 -8.55
CA LEU A 295 1.77 -6.33 -9.98
C LEU A 295 1.64 -5.05 -10.81
N TRP A 296 0.68 -4.18 -10.48
CA TRP A 296 0.42 -2.91 -11.17
C TRP A 296 1.63 -1.98 -11.10
N THR A 297 2.23 -1.84 -9.92
CA THR A 297 3.47 -1.07 -9.76
C THR A 297 4.65 -1.70 -10.53
N GLY A 298 4.70 -3.03 -10.60
CA GLY A 298 5.63 -3.79 -11.45
C GLY A 298 5.52 -3.41 -12.92
N ILE A 299 4.30 -3.35 -13.46
CA ILE A 299 4.01 -2.98 -14.86
C ILE A 299 4.50 -1.56 -15.16
N ILE A 300 4.21 -0.61 -14.26
CA ILE A 300 4.67 0.79 -14.41
C ILE A 300 6.19 0.87 -14.36
N ALA A 301 6.84 0.17 -13.41
CA ALA A 301 8.30 0.16 -13.28
C ALA A 301 8.99 -0.42 -14.53
N LEU A 302 8.41 -1.48 -15.12
CA LEU A 302 8.87 -2.06 -16.37
C LEU A 302 8.74 -1.06 -17.53
N ALA A 303 7.62 -0.35 -17.62
CA ALA A 303 7.43 0.69 -18.64
C ALA A 303 8.45 1.83 -18.47
N ILE A 304 8.67 2.32 -17.25
CA ILE A 304 9.70 3.33 -16.94
C ILE A 304 11.08 2.89 -17.44
N TYR A 305 11.44 1.62 -17.21
CA TYR A 305 12.71 1.07 -17.69
C TYR A 305 12.77 0.99 -19.22
N ARG A 306 11.75 0.43 -19.86
CA ARG A 306 11.69 0.29 -21.32
C ARG A 306 11.78 1.64 -22.03
N GLU A 307 11.10 2.65 -21.52
CA GLU A 307 11.16 4.00 -22.08
C GLU A 307 12.53 4.65 -21.92
N ARG A 308 13.23 4.42 -20.80
CA ARG A 308 14.61 4.90 -20.66
C ARG A 308 15.55 4.34 -21.74
N THR A 309 15.29 3.12 -22.20
CA THR A 309 16.17 2.41 -23.14
C THR A 309 15.90 2.73 -24.62
N ARG A 310 14.88 3.54 -24.94
CA ARG A 310 14.47 3.83 -26.33
C ARG A 310 14.34 5.33 -26.60
N ALA A 311 14.55 5.73 -27.85
CA ALA A 311 14.65 7.15 -28.26
C ALA A 311 13.31 7.81 -28.67
N SER A 312 12.23 7.07 -28.97
CA SER A 312 10.96 7.68 -29.42
C SER A 312 9.69 6.99 -28.87
N GLY A 313 8.63 7.81 -28.68
CA GLY A 313 7.30 7.36 -28.23
C GLY A 313 7.08 7.22 -26.72
N TRP A 314 7.90 7.90 -25.90
CA TRP A 314 7.99 7.72 -24.45
C TRP A 314 6.66 7.86 -23.70
N PHE A 315 5.87 8.87 -24.07
CA PHE A 315 4.65 9.21 -23.36
C PHE A 315 3.56 8.14 -23.55
N GLY A 316 3.39 7.61 -24.77
CA GLY A 316 2.28 6.72 -25.09
C GLY A 316 2.31 5.38 -24.37
N ARG A 317 3.49 4.77 -24.20
CA ARG A 317 3.61 3.45 -23.55
C ARG A 317 3.59 3.54 -22.03
N LEU A 318 4.27 4.54 -21.45
CA LEU A 318 4.20 4.78 -20.02
C LEU A 318 2.78 5.16 -19.60
N LEU A 319 2.11 6.03 -20.37
CA LEU A 319 0.72 6.39 -20.13
C LEU A 319 -0.20 5.17 -20.21
N ARG A 320 -0.04 4.30 -21.22
CA ARG A 320 -0.79 3.04 -21.30
C ARG A 320 -0.55 2.15 -20.08
N ALA A 321 0.70 1.93 -19.69
CA ALA A 321 1.02 1.10 -18.52
C ALA A 321 0.42 1.67 -17.23
N TYR A 322 0.45 2.99 -17.09
CA TYR A 322 -0.14 3.70 -15.96
C TYR A 322 -1.68 3.59 -15.97
N LEU A 323 -2.34 3.92 -17.07
CA LEU A 323 -3.80 3.83 -17.18
C LEU A 323 -4.32 2.38 -17.08
N THR A 324 -3.58 1.39 -17.58
CA THR A 324 -3.90 -0.02 -17.35
C THR A 324 -3.80 -0.38 -15.88
N SER A 325 -2.76 0.10 -15.19
CA SER A 325 -2.57 -0.15 -13.75
C SER A 325 -3.67 0.51 -12.92
N VAL A 326 -3.97 1.77 -13.19
CA VAL A 326 -5.09 2.51 -12.58
C VAL A 326 -6.41 1.79 -12.85
N GLY A 327 -6.70 1.41 -14.10
CA GLY A 327 -7.94 0.74 -14.46
C GLY A 327 -8.11 -0.63 -13.79
N LEU A 328 -7.05 -1.45 -13.73
CA LEU A 328 -7.09 -2.73 -13.02
C LEU A 328 -7.30 -2.53 -11.51
N HIS A 329 -6.67 -1.51 -10.93
CA HIS A 329 -6.82 -1.17 -9.52
C HIS A 329 -8.23 -0.65 -9.21
N THR A 330 -8.76 0.24 -10.04
CA THR A 330 -10.15 0.71 -10.00
C THR A 330 -11.14 -0.46 -10.06
N LEU A 331 -10.96 -1.39 -11.00
CA LEU A 331 -11.83 -2.57 -11.13
C LEU A 331 -11.77 -3.44 -9.87
N TRP A 332 -10.58 -3.60 -9.28
CA TRP A 332 -10.42 -4.32 -8.02
C TRP A 332 -11.18 -3.63 -6.89
N ASN A 333 -10.99 -2.32 -6.68
CA ASN A 333 -11.64 -1.59 -5.59
C ASN A 333 -13.15 -1.58 -5.76
N GLY A 334 -13.66 -1.31 -6.97
CA GLY A 334 -15.10 -1.34 -7.25
C GLY A 334 -15.70 -2.74 -7.05
N GLY A 335 -15.03 -3.78 -7.55
CA GLY A 335 -15.47 -5.17 -7.36
C GLY A 335 -15.44 -5.61 -5.90
N TYR A 336 -14.44 -5.18 -5.13
CA TYR A 336 -14.33 -5.45 -3.71
C TYR A 336 -15.48 -4.81 -2.91
N MET A 337 -15.79 -3.54 -3.18
CA MET A 337 -16.92 -2.85 -2.56
C MET A 337 -18.25 -3.52 -2.91
N ALA A 338 -18.47 -3.87 -4.18
CA ALA A 338 -19.68 -4.57 -4.61
C ALA A 338 -19.83 -5.94 -3.92
N LEU A 339 -18.73 -6.66 -3.71
CA LEU A 339 -18.74 -7.93 -2.98
C LEU A 339 -19.12 -7.73 -1.50
N PHE A 340 -18.60 -6.70 -0.84
CA PHE A 340 -18.95 -6.37 0.56
C PHE A 340 -20.43 -6.06 0.72
N TYR A 341 -20.96 -5.22 -0.19
CA TYR A 341 -22.38 -4.92 -0.28
C TYR A 341 -23.22 -6.20 -0.40
N MET A 342 -22.88 -7.07 -1.35
CA MET A 342 -23.63 -8.30 -1.60
C MET A 342 -23.57 -9.30 -0.44
N LEU A 343 -22.49 -9.28 0.34
CA LEU A 343 -22.32 -10.17 1.50
C LEU A 343 -22.86 -9.58 2.80
N GLY A 344 -23.37 -8.34 2.80
CA GLY A 344 -23.87 -7.66 3.99
C GLY A 344 -22.79 -7.40 5.04
N LEU A 345 -21.55 -7.13 4.59
CA LEU A 345 -20.38 -6.87 5.44
C LEU A 345 -20.07 -5.37 5.57
N GLU A 346 -21.06 -4.51 5.28
CA GLU A 346 -20.94 -3.05 5.32
C GLU A 346 -21.23 -2.43 6.69
#